data_AF-A0A1V6S499-F1
#
_entry.id   AF-A0A1V6S499-F1
#
_cell.length_a   1.000
_cell.length_b   1.000
_cell.length_c   1.000
_cell.angle_alpha   90.00
_cell.angle_beta   90.00
_cell.angle_gamma   90.00
#
_symmetry.space_group_name_H-M   'P 1'
#
loop_
_entity.id
_entity.type
_entity.pdbx_description
1 polymer ?
#
loop_
_entity_poly.entity_id
_entity_poly.type
_entity_poly.pdbx_seq_one_letter_code
_entity_poly.pdbx_strand_id
1 'polypeptide(L)'
;MLHTEGSGIVNEAGEVVILRAAAIGGFLNMENFITGYAGHEHEHRAQMAAVLGEKKAKFLFDRLLHHFFTNEDAAMFAGLGLNCIRIPFNYRQFFDDMDPDTFKPEGFAWLDRCVDICARHNIYAILELHALLGGQNQDWHCDSGTTRAAFWDFKDHQDRIIRFWQVLAGRYARNPVVAGHNPLNEPADPTLNSAGRPGARLLAWYARAEKAIRSVDPIICSSLTVILPNTVYAIHDYSKFGFPGEEQYTGTDTQKIRLRASFDRKVKNDGVEATKVNNAGRIALLEQQLSIYRETGVSWSIWLYKDIGYQGMAYVDPNSAYLRLIWPFLDKKQRLGLDCWTIVSREAVQSVYQPFLASIRDMVDPCFRTGRYPYQWTLERQFERVIREALLSEYVGWELAELFRDKTEDELEELAASFALKNCRTRDDLNETLRRDGAATIKLSK
;
A
#
# COMPACT_ATOMS: atom_id res chain seq x y z
N MET A 1 16.47 -17.13 -12.71
CA MET A 1 15.64 -16.17 -12.00
C MET A 1 14.57 -16.93 -11.25
N LEU A 2 13.85 -16.25 -10.37
CA LEU A 2 12.68 -16.87 -9.75
C LEU A 2 11.62 -17.20 -10.81
N HIS A 3 10.96 -18.34 -10.65
CA HIS A 3 9.80 -18.74 -11.44
C HIS A 3 8.89 -19.62 -10.58
N THR A 4 7.65 -19.83 -11.01
CA THR A 4 6.75 -20.74 -10.30
C THR A 4 6.92 -22.16 -10.79
N GLU A 5 6.91 -23.11 -9.88
CA GLU A 5 6.76 -24.54 -10.17
C GLU A 5 5.65 -25.11 -9.27
N GLY A 6 4.58 -25.61 -9.88
CA GLY A 6 3.36 -25.96 -9.15
C GLY A 6 2.78 -24.75 -8.40
N SER A 7 2.63 -24.88 -7.06
CA SER A 7 2.19 -23.79 -6.18
C SER A 7 3.33 -23.02 -5.51
N GLY A 8 4.59 -23.38 -5.79
CA GLY A 8 5.77 -22.78 -5.16
C GLY A 8 6.47 -21.76 -6.07
N ILE A 9 7.27 -20.89 -5.46
CA ILE A 9 8.28 -20.07 -6.14
C ILE A 9 9.61 -20.79 -5.99
N VAL A 10 10.36 -20.99 -7.06
CA VAL A 10 11.65 -21.67 -7.07
C VAL A 10 12.75 -20.81 -7.69
N ASN A 11 13.99 -21.01 -7.27
CA ASN A 11 15.17 -20.37 -7.88
C ASN A 11 15.70 -21.16 -9.09
N GLU A 12 16.85 -20.74 -9.65
CA GLU A 12 17.48 -21.43 -10.79
C GLU A 12 17.93 -22.86 -10.50
N ALA A 13 18.18 -23.18 -9.23
CA ALA A 13 18.55 -24.53 -8.80
C ALA A 13 17.33 -25.42 -8.52
N GLY A 14 16.10 -24.91 -8.72
CA GLY A 14 14.86 -25.63 -8.39
C GLY A 14 14.54 -25.63 -6.88
N GLU A 15 15.24 -24.83 -6.08
CA GLU A 15 15.00 -24.75 -4.64
C GLU A 15 13.82 -23.81 -4.36
N VAL A 16 12.91 -24.23 -3.48
CA VAL A 16 11.76 -23.43 -3.08
C VAL A 16 12.22 -22.18 -2.31
N VAL A 17 11.73 -21.02 -2.76
CA VAL A 17 11.99 -19.71 -2.16
C VAL A 17 10.70 -19.19 -1.52
N ILE A 18 10.75 -18.95 -0.21
CA ILE A 18 9.70 -18.22 0.50
C ILE A 18 10.12 -16.75 0.61
N LEU A 19 9.34 -15.87 -0.02
CA LEU A 19 9.53 -14.43 0.10
C LEU A 19 8.90 -13.95 1.42
N ARG A 20 9.73 -13.28 2.22
CA ARG A 20 9.38 -12.67 3.50
C ARG A 20 9.63 -11.17 3.34
N ALA A 21 8.56 -10.42 3.18
CA ALA A 21 8.62 -9.07 2.66
C ALA A 21 8.05 -8.00 3.59
N ALA A 22 8.44 -6.76 3.32
CA ALA A 22 7.71 -5.58 3.75
C ALA A 22 7.56 -4.62 2.57
N ALA A 23 6.49 -3.84 2.58
CA ALA A 23 6.26 -2.82 1.57
C ALA A 23 6.81 -1.45 1.99
N ILE A 24 7.37 -0.72 1.02
CA ILE A 24 7.85 0.67 1.19
C ILE A 24 6.81 1.69 0.66
N GLY A 25 5.58 1.62 1.15
CA GLY A 25 4.45 2.42 0.66
C GLY A 25 4.45 3.92 0.94
N GLY A 26 5.52 4.48 1.50
CA GLY A 26 5.73 5.93 1.60
C GLY A 26 6.83 6.45 0.66
N PHE A 27 7.31 5.59 -0.24
CA PHE A 27 8.35 5.89 -1.22
C PHE A 27 7.69 6.39 -2.53
N LEU A 28 7.62 5.58 -3.58
CA LEU A 28 7.14 6.00 -4.91
C LEU A 28 5.61 6.07 -5.07
N ASN A 29 4.89 5.62 -4.07
CA ASN A 29 3.50 5.95 -3.80
C ASN A 29 3.51 6.46 -2.35
N MET A 30 2.93 7.62 -2.06
CA MET A 30 2.79 8.08 -0.68
C MET A 30 1.37 7.83 -0.23
N GLU A 31 1.21 7.42 1.03
CA GLU A 31 -0.11 7.24 1.65
C GLU A 31 -0.28 8.18 2.84
N ASN A 32 -1.52 8.66 3.03
CA ASN A 32 -1.83 9.77 3.93
C ASN A 32 -1.50 9.49 5.41
N PHE A 33 -1.51 8.22 5.82
CA PHE A 33 -1.14 7.82 7.18
C PHE A 33 0.36 7.54 7.35
N ILE A 34 1.10 7.37 6.25
CA ILE A 34 2.53 7.03 6.29
C ILE A 34 3.38 8.28 6.48
N THR A 35 3.02 9.37 5.79
CA THR A 35 3.74 10.66 5.85
C THR A 35 2.93 11.78 6.50
N GLY A 36 1.65 11.54 6.82
CA GLY A 36 0.86 12.39 7.71
C GLY A 36 -0.02 13.43 7.03
N TYR A 37 -0.06 13.50 5.71
CA TYR A 37 -1.01 14.36 4.98
C TYR A 37 -2.44 13.81 5.04
N ALA A 38 -3.42 14.54 4.49
CA ALA A 38 -4.81 14.11 4.37
C ALA A 38 -5.23 14.08 2.90
N GLY A 39 -6.17 13.22 2.52
CA GLY A 39 -6.66 13.11 1.14
C GLY A 39 -5.70 12.32 0.25
N HIS A 40 -5.47 12.81 -0.96
CA HIS A 40 -4.70 12.14 -2.00
C HIS A 40 -3.28 12.72 -2.16
N GLU A 41 -2.36 11.91 -2.70
CA GLU A 41 -0.96 12.31 -2.86
C GLU A 41 -0.81 13.47 -3.84
N HIS A 42 -1.55 13.46 -4.96
CA HIS A 42 -1.46 14.53 -5.97
C HIS A 42 -1.92 15.89 -5.42
N GLU A 43 -2.99 15.93 -4.61
CA GLU A 43 -3.45 17.12 -3.91
C GLU A 43 -2.37 17.62 -2.94
N HIS A 44 -1.81 16.72 -2.12
CA HIS A 44 -0.75 17.07 -1.19
C HIS A 44 0.48 17.66 -1.90
N ARG A 45 0.92 17.04 -2.99
CA ARG A 45 2.05 17.54 -3.80
C ARG A 45 1.76 18.91 -4.40
N ALA A 46 0.56 19.12 -4.95
CA ALA A 46 0.15 20.40 -5.52
C ALA A 46 0.08 21.52 -4.47
N GLN A 47 -0.47 21.22 -3.30
CA GLN A 47 -0.55 22.16 -2.17
C GLN A 47 0.85 22.55 -1.67
N MET A 48 1.74 21.57 -1.52
CA MET A 48 3.12 21.81 -1.15
C MET A 48 3.85 22.66 -2.20
N ALA A 49 3.66 22.38 -3.50
CA ALA A 49 4.23 23.18 -4.59
C ALA A 49 3.70 24.62 -4.58
N ALA A 50 2.41 24.83 -4.31
CA ALA A 50 1.81 26.16 -4.24
C ALA A 50 2.34 26.98 -3.05
N VAL A 51 2.60 26.35 -1.89
CA VAL A 51 3.10 27.05 -0.69
C VAL A 51 4.62 27.24 -0.69
N LEU A 52 5.39 26.22 -1.05
CA LEU A 52 6.87 26.26 -1.04
C LEU A 52 7.47 26.85 -2.33
N GLY A 53 6.72 26.80 -3.43
CA GLY A 53 7.23 26.91 -4.78
C GLY A 53 7.78 25.57 -5.31
N GLU A 54 7.62 25.36 -6.62
CA GLU A 54 7.96 24.12 -7.34
C GLU A 54 9.35 23.57 -7.00
N LYS A 55 10.38 24.43 -7.01
CA LYS A 55 11.77 24.02 -6.75
C LYS A 55 11.95 23.40 -5.36
N LYS A 56 11.42 24.06 -4.33
CA LYS A 56 11.56 23.63 -2.92
C LYS A 56 10.68 22.44 -2.61
N ALA A 57 9.47 22.38 -3.18
CA ALA A 57 8.62 21.21 -3.05
C ALA A 57 9.27 19.97 -3.68
N LYS A 58 9.80 20.09 -4.91
CA LYS A 58 10.56 19.02 -5.55
C LYS A 58 11.76 18.59 -4.72
N PHE A 59 12.54 19.56 -4.22
CA PHE A 59 13.67 19.28 -3.33
C PHE A 59 13.23 18.46 -2.11
N LEU A 60 12.21 18.91 -1.37
CA LEU A 60 11.70 18.20 -0.20
C LEU A 60 11.29 16.76 -0.53
N PHE A 61 10.50 16.55 -1.60
CA PHE A 61 10.04 15.21 -1.97
C PHE A 61 11.19 14.31 -2.43
N ASP A 62 12.15 14.81 -3.22
CA ASP A 62 13.33 14.03 -3.62
C ASP A 62 14.16 13.61 -2.40
N ARG A 63 14.29 14.49 -1.40
CA ARG A 63 15.01 14.18 -0.15
C ARG A 63 14.24 13.21 0.74
N LEU A 64 12.91 13.32 0.81
CA LEU A 64 12.06 12.33 1.49
C LEU A 64 12.23 10.96 0.85
N LEU A 65 12.13 10.84 -0.48
CA LEU A 65 12.36 9.60 -1.22
C LEU A 65 13.75 9.03 -0.94
N HIS A 66 14.79 9.86 -0.97
CA HIS A 66 16.17 9.44 -0.69
C HIS A 66 16.33 8.79 0.69
N HIS A 67 15.82 9.46 1.73
CA HIS A 67 15.96 9.03 3.13
C HIS A 67 15.00 7.90 3.52
N PHE A 68 13.91 7.71 2.76
CA PHE A 68 12.93 6.67 3.04
C PHE A 68 13.51 5.26 2.94
N PHE A 69 14.40 5.02 1.96
CA PHE A 69 15.05 3.72 1.77
C PHE A 69 16.49 3.86 1.23
N THR A 70 17.45 3.39 2.03
CA THR A 70 18.91 3.49 1.82
C THR A 70 19.60 2.12 1.98
N ASN A 71 20.94 2.08 1.87
CA ASN A 71 21.67 0.83 2.11
C ASN A 71 21.57 0.39 3.57
N GLU A 72 21.49 1.32 4.51
CA GLU A 72 21.34 1.08 5.94
C GLU A 72 19.98 0.44 6.24
N ASP A 73 18.92 0.94 5.57
CA ASP A 73 17.57 0.37 5.64
C ASP A 73 17.56 -1.08 5.15
N ALA A 74 18.17 -1.34 3.98
CA ALA A 74 18.28 -2.68 3.40
C ALA A 74 19.14 -3.63 4.24
N ALA A 75 20.26 -3.16 4.81
CA ALA A 75 21.10 -3.95 5.69
C ALA A 75 20.36 -4.38 6.97
N MET A 76 19.62 -3.45 7.59
CA MET A 76 18.78 -3.76 8.75
C MET A 76 17.71 -4.79 8.38
N PHE A 77 17.03 -4.58 7.25
CA PHE A 77 15.98 -5.47 6.75
C PHE A 77 16.48 -6.89 6.49
N ALA A 78 17.61 -7.03 5.78
CA ALA A 78 18.25 -8.32 5.53
C ALA A 78 18.74 -8.99 6.82
N GLY A 79 19.23 -8.21 7.79
CA GLY A 79 19.63 -8.69 9.12
C GLY A 79 18.50 -9.29 9.95
N LEU A 80 17.24 -9.03 9.60
CA LEU A 80 16.06 -9.68 10.19
C LEU A 80 15.69 -11.01 9.48
N GLY A 81 16.44 -11.43 8.46
CA GLY A 81 16.13 -12.63 7.67
C GLY A 81 15.01 -12.42 6.66
N LEU A 82 14.58 -11.19 6.43
CA LEU A 82 13.66 -10.80 5.37
C LEU A 82 14.42 -10.68 4.05
N ASN A 83 13.77 -11.01 2.93
CA ASN A 83 14.45 -11.21 1.65
C ASN A 83 13.72 -10.62 0.45
N CYS A 84 12.66 -9.83 0.64
CA CYS A 84 11.95 -9.19 -0.46
C CYS A 84 11.39 -7.82 -0.04
N ILE A 85 11.50 -6.81 -0.91
CA ILE A 85 10.83 -5.52 -0.76
C ILE A 85 9.72 -5.42 -1.80
N ARG A 86 8.49 -5.18 -1.34
CA ARG A 86 7.40 -4.76 -2.22
C ARG A 86 7.52 -3.25 -2.42
N ILE A 87 7.57 -2.81 -3.68
CA ILE A 87 7.76 -1.41 -4.08
C ILE A 87 6.47 -0.92 -4.76
N PRO A 88 5.51 -0.36 -4.00
CA PRO A 88 4.37 0.35 -4.57
C PRO A 88 4.84 1.64 -5.23
N PHE A 89 4.32 1.92 -6.41
CA PHE A 89 4.56 3.18 -7.10
C PHE A 89 3.30 3.74 -7.76
N ASN A 90 3.26 5.07 -7.83
CA ASN A 90 2.23 5.83 -8.50
C ASN A 90 2.67 6.13 -9.95
N TYR A 91 1.78 5.93 -10.92
CA TYR A 91 2.10 6.22 -12.34
C TYR A 91 2.59 7.66 -12.57
N ARG A 92 2.17 8.61 -11.72
CA ARG A 92 2.57 10.02 -11.77
C ARG A 92 4.07 10.26 -11.60
N GLN A 93 4.78 9.30 -11.02
CA GLN A 93 6.24 9.32 -10.95
C GLN A 93 6.87 9.15 -12.34
N PHE A 94 6.17 8.54 -13.28
CA PHE A 94 6.71 8.10 -14.57
C PHE A 94 6.16 8.87 -15.77
N PHE A 95 4.94 9.39 -15.72
CA PHE A 95 4.35 10.23 -16.78
C PHE A 95 3.20 11.09 -16.22
N ASP A 96 2.76 12.08 -16.99
CA ASP A 96 1.70 13.02 -16.60
C ASP A 96 0.42 12.81 -17.40
N ASP A 97 -0.73 13.22 -16.83
CA ASP A 97 -2.04 13.10 -17.50
C ASP A 97 -2.12 13.94 -18.78
N MET A 98 -1.43 15.09 -18.77
CA MET A 98 -1.41 16.03 -19.90
C MET A 98 -0.29 15.75 -20.92
N ASP A 99 0.69 14.90 -20.56
CA ASP A 99 1.72 14.40 -21.47
C ASP A 99 1.97 12.89 -21.24
N PRO A 100 0.94 12.05 -21.49
CA PRO A 100 0.95 10.64 -21.11
C PRO A 100 1.80 9.75 -22.03
N ASP A 101 2.41 10.32 -23.05
CA ASP A 101 3.29 9.63 -24.01
C ASP A 101 4.78 9.88 -23.73
N THR A 102 5.09 10.84 -22.85
CA THR A 102 6.45 11.19 -22.45
C THR A 102 6.76 10.63 -21.06
N PHE A 103 7.76 9.75 -21.01
CA PHE A 103 8.22 9.16 -19.77
C PHE A 103 9.26 10.05 -19.07
N LYS A 104 9.09 10.25 -17.77
CA LYS A 104 9.99 10.98 -16.86
C LYS A 104 11.17 10.08 -16.48
N PRO A 105 12.41 10.40 -16.90
CA PRO A 105 13.59 9.60 -16.53
C PRO A 105 13.80 9.52 -15.01
N GLU A 106 13.39 10.54 -14.25
CA GLU A 106 13.56 10.63 -12.80
C GLU A 106 12.78 9.54 -12.05
N GLY A 107 11.57 9.20 -12.50
CA GLY A 107 10.78 8.12 -11.92
C GLY A 107 11.49 6.77 -12.01
N PHE A 108 12.08 6.48 -13.18
CA PHE A 108 12.89 5.28 -13.38
C PHE A 108 14.17 5.31 -12.54
N ALA A 109 14.84 6.46 -12.43
CA ALA A 109 16.06 6.58 -11.64
C ALA A 109 15.84 6.26 -10.15
N TRP A 110 14.70 6.66 -9.58
CA TRP A 110 14.34 6.29 -8.21
C TRP A 110 14.09 4.80 -8.04
N LEU A 111 13.38 4.20 -8.99
CA LEU A 111 13.10 2.77 -8.97
C LEU A 111 14.38 1.95 -9.15
N ASP A 112 15.25 2.32 -10.09
CA ASP A 112 16.55 1.71 -10.31
C ASP A 112 17.41 1.78 -9.06
N ARG A 113 17.48 2.96 -8.42
CA ARG A 113 18.23 3.13 -7.16
C ARG A 113 17.74 2.14 -6.09
N CYS A 114 16.43 1.94 -5.97
CA CYS A 114 15.85 1.00 -5.01
C CYS A 114 16.19 -0.45 -5.36
N VAL A 115 16.03 -0.86 -6.63
CA VAL A 115 16.40 -2.19 -7.12
C VAL A 115 17.90 -2.45 -6.92
N ASP A 116 18.77 -1.47 -7.17
CA ASP A 116 20.22 -1.58 -6.96
C ASP A 116 20.58 -1.73 -5.47
N ILE A 117 19.88 -1.02 -4.58
CA ILE A 117 20.02 -1.22 -3.13
C ILE A 117 19.62 -2.66 -2.78
N CYS A 118 18.46 -3.13 -3.24
CA CYS A 118 18.00 -4.51 -3.01
C CYS A 118 19.03 -5.54 -3.51
N ALA A 119 19.60 -5.33 -4.71
CA ALA A 119 20.63 -6.17 -5.30
C ALA A 119 21.86 -6.34 -4.40
N ARG A 120 22.39 -5.22 -3.87
CA ARG A 120 23.59 -5.22 -3.01
C ARG A 120 23.41 -5.98 -1.70
N HIS A 121 22.16 -6.15 -1.25
CA HIS A 121 21.83 -6.80 0.02
C HIS A 121 21.16 -8.18 -0.16
N ASN A 122 21.16 -8.74 -1.38
CA ASN A 122 20.50 -10.01 -1.71
C ASN A 122 19.01 -10.03 -1.34
N ILE A 123 18.34 -8.91 -1.59
CA ILE A 123 16.91 -8.73 -1.37
C ILE A 123 16.22 -8.73 -2.74
N TYR A 124 15.17 -9.50 -2.90
CA TYR A 124 14.31 -9.45 -4.07
C TYR A 124 13.41 -8.19 -4.07
N ALA A 125 12.91 -7.80 -5.23
CA ALA A 125 11.97 -6.70 -5.39
C ALA A 125 10.69 -7.16 -6.10
N ILE A 126 9.51 -6.81 -5.56
CA ILE A 126 8.24 -6.90 -6.27
C ILE A 126 7.83 -5.49 -6.69
N LEU A 127 7.70 -5.28 -7.99
CA LEU A 127 7.33 -3.99 -8.57
C LEU A 127 5.81 -3.91 -8.64
N GLU A 128 5.18 -2.92 -8.01
CA GLU A 128 3.73 -2.80 -7.97
C GLU A 128 3.22 -1.44 -8.40
N LEU A 129 2.31 -1.43 -9.36
CA LEU A 129 1.59 -0.23 -9.73
C LEU A 129 0.38 -0.04 -8.80
N HIS A 130 0.52 0.93 -7.90
CA HIS A 130 -0.38 1.15 -6.78
C HIS A 130 -1.47 2.19 -7.06
N ALA A 131 -1.15 3.18 -7.90
CA ALA A 131 -2.08 4.19 -8.38
C ALA A 131 -2.00 4.27 -9.91
N LEU A 132 -3.17 4.37 -10.56
CA LEU A 132 -3.33 4.27 -12.00
C LEU A 132 -4.04 5.49 -12.58
N LEU A 133 -3.85 5.71 -13.89
CA LEU A 133 -4.59 6.69 -14.66
C LEU A 133 -6.11 6.45 -14.50
N GLY A 134 -6.80 7.45 -13.95
CA GLY A 134 -8.23 7.41 -13.65
C GLY A 134 -8.65 6.54 -12.47
N GLY A 135 -7.72 5.97 -11.69
CA GLY A 135 -8.00 5.17 -10.49
C GLY A 135 -8.62 3.79 -10.77
N GLN A 136 -7.95 2.72 -10.34
CA GLN A 136 -8.42 1.34 -10.46
C GLN A 136 -9.49 0.96 -9.42
N ASN A 137 -9.63 1.76 -8.37
CA ASN A 137 -10.70 1.70 -7.40
C ASN A 137 -11.11 3.13 -7.03
N GLN A 138 -12.00 3.30 -6.05
CA GLN A 138 -12.51 4.62 -5.67
C GLN A 138 -11.79 5.21 -4.46
N ASP A 139 -10.75 4.55 -3.92
CA ASP A 139 -10.14 4.88 -2.62
C ASP A 139 -8.93 5.78 -2.73
N TRP A 140 -8.61 6.44 -1.62
CA TRP A 140 -7.62 7.51 -1.60
C TRP A 140 -6.23 7.05 -2.08
N HIS A 141 -5.89 5.77 -1.86
CA HIS A 141 -4.58 5.20 -2.22
C HIS A 141 -4.41 4.96 -3.74
N CYS A 142 -5.48 5.05 -4.54
CA CYS A 142 -5.38 5.02 -6.01
C CYS A 142 -5.06 6.40 -6.61
N ASP A 143 -5.01 7.44 -5.77
CA ASP A 143 -4.61 8.81 -6.11
C ASP A 143 -5.39 9.43 -7.29
N SER A 144 -6.67 9.09 -7.42
CA SER A 144 -7.51 9.62 -8.52
C SER A 144 -8.18 10.95 -8.19
N GLY A 145 -8.38 11.28 -6.90
CA GLY A 145 -9.19 12.45 -6.49
C GLY A 145 -10.68 12.30 -6.78
N THR A 146 -11.12 11.13 -7.29
CA THR A 146 -12.50 10.93 -7.73
C THR A 146 -13.19 9.80 -6.96
N THR A 147 -14.51 9.88 -6.88
CA THR A 147 -15.35 8.90 -6.18
C THR A 147 -15.71 7.69 -7.06
N ARG A 148 -15.06 7.55 -8.21
CA ARG A 148 -15.34 6.56 -9.27
C ARG A 148 -14.04 6.03 -9.87
N ALA A 149 -13.97 4.73 -10.10
CA ALA A 149 -12.83 4.10 -10.76
C ALA A 149 -12.90 4.27 -12.29
N ALA A 150 -12.49 5.43 -12.79
CA ALA A 150 -12.58 5.79 -14.20
C ALA A 150 -11.65 4.97 -15.10
N PHE A 151 -10.61 4.33 -14.55
CA PHE A 151 -9.74 3.39 -15.28
C PHE A 151 -10.54 2.34 -16.09
N TRP A 152 -11.66 1.87 -15.54
CA TRP A 152 -12.47 0.83 -16.19
C TRP A 152 -13.36 1.36 -17.32
N ASP A 153 -13.64 2.66 -17.35
CA ASP A 153 -14.56 3.27 -18.30
C ASP A 153 -13.86 3.68 -19.61
N PHE A 154 -12.55 3.95 -19.56
CA PHE A 154 -11.78 4.43 -20.70
C PHE A 154 -10.74 3.42 -21.16
N LYS A 155 -10.89 2.92 -22.40
CA LYS A 155 -9.90 2.03 -23.02
C LYS A 155 -8.53 2.70 -23.14
N ASP A 156 -8.49 4.00 -23.38
CA ASP A 156 -7.23 4.77 -23.45
C ASP A 156 -6.43 4.67 -22.14
N HIS A 157 -7.08 4.82 -20.98
CA HIS A 157 -6.41 4.65 -19.68
C HIS A 157 -5.80 3.25 -19.54
N GLN A 158 -6.56 2.23 -19.94
CA GLN A 158 -6.12 0.84 -19.90
C GLN A 158 -4.93 0.56 -20.82
N ASP A 159 -4.97 1.08 -22.05
CA ASP A 159 -3.92 0.88 -23.05
C ASP A 159 -2.61 1.58 -22.65
N ARG A 160 -2.70 2.80 -22.10
CA ARG A 160 -1.53 3.55 -21.61
C ARG A 160 -0.83 2.83 -20.46
N ILE A 161 -1.60 2.28 -19.52
CA ILE A 161 -1.04 1.51 -18.41
C ILE A 161 -0.41 0.20 -18.91
N ILE A 162 -1.01 -0.47 -19.91
CA ILE A 162 -0.38 -1.65 -20.53
C ILE A 162 0.94 -1.26 -21.21
N ARG A 163 0.98 -0.17 -21.96
CA ARG A 163 2.20 0.34 -22.61
C ARG A 163 3.27 0.68 -21.58
N PHE A 164 2.91 1.36 -20.50
CA PHE A 164 3.81 1.66 -19.40
C PHE A 164 4.40 0.38 -18.81
N TRP A 165 3.57 -0.64 -18.54
CA TRP A 165 4.04 -1.93 -18.06
C TRP A 165 4.99 -2.64 -19.03
N GLN A 166 4.79 -2.55 -20.34
CA GLN A 166 5.74 -3.09 -21.32
C GLN A 166 7.10 -2.40 -21.24
N VAL A 167 7.13 -1.07 -21.08
CA VAL A 167 8.38 -0.31 -20.92
C VAL A 167 9.06 -0.68 -19.61
N LEU A 168 8.31 -0.74 -18.51
CA LEU A 168 8.85 -1.05 -17.19
C LEU A 168 9.37 -2.50 -17.11
N ALA A 169 8.57 -3.47 -17.54
CA ALA A 169 8.98 -4.87 -17.56
C ALA A 169 10.16 -5.09 -18.52
N GLY A 170 10.16 -4.43 -19.69
CA GLY A 170 11.30 -4.46 -20.62
C GLY A 170 12.60 -3.90 -20.01
N ARG A 171 12.51 -2.88 -19.15
CA ARG A 171 13.65 -2.30 -18.44
C ARG A 171 14.30 -3.29 -17.46
N TYR A 172 13.48 -4.04 -16.73
CA TYR A 172 13.94 -5.01 -15.74
C TYR A 172 13.98 -6.45 -16.26
N ALA A 173 13.74 -6.66 -17.56
CA ALA A 173 13.74 -7.98 -18.17
C ALA A 173 15.08 -8.67 -17.89
N ARG A 174 15.00 -9.87 -17.32
CA ARG A 174 16.15 -10.68 -16.91
C ARG A 174 16.95 -10.16 -15.71
N ASN A 175 16.47 -9.16 -14.98
CA ASN A 175 17.08 -8.73 -13.74
C ASN A 175 16.72 -9.75 -12.63
N PRO A 176 17.69 -10.49 -12.06
CA PRO A 176 17.40 -11.55 -11.08
C PRO A 176 16.88 -11.01 -9.74
N VAL A 177 17.02 -9.72 -9.49
CA VAL A 177 16.51 -9.04 -8.29
C VAL A 177 15.00 -8.89 -8.35
N VAL A 178 14.42 -8.70 -9.54
CA VAL A 178 12.98 -8.51 -9.69
C VAL A 178 12.28 -9.87 -9.62
N ALA A 179 11.61 -10.12 -8.49
CA ALA A 179 10.86 -11.35 -8.23
C ALA A 179 9.50 -11.38 -8.92
N GLY A 180 8.97 -10.22 -9.32
CA GLY A 180 7.78 -10.13 -10.15
C GLY A 180 7.18 -8.75 -10.24
N HIS A 181 6.25 -8.63 -11.19
CA HIS A 181 5.48 -7.42 -11.48
C HIS A 181 4.05 -7.62 -10.99
N ASN A 182 3.53 -6.75 -10.12
CA ASN A 182 2.12 -6.72 -9.71
C ASN A 182 1.38 -5.59 -10.47
N PRO A 183 0.62 -5.90 -11.56
CA PRO A 183 0.09 -4.88 -12.45
C PRO A 183 -0.95 -3.95 -11.86
N LEU A 184 -1.71 -4.41 -10.87
CA LEU A 184 -2.80 -3.66 -10.23
C LEU A 184 -2.85 -3.91 -8.72
N ASN A 185 -2.92 -2.84 -7.95
CA ASN A 185 -3.26 -2.91 -6.54
C ASN A 185 -4.78 -2.73 -6.31
N GLU A 186 -5.40 -3.66 -5.57
CA GLU A 186 -6.82 -3.62 -5.14
C GLU A 186 -7.84 -3.12 -6.19
N PRO A 187 -7.91 -3.71 -7.40
CA PRO A 187 -8.83 -3.26 -8.43
C PRO A 187 -10.30 -3.49 -8.04
N ALA A 188 -11.16 -2.50 -8.32
CA ALA A 188 -12.59 -2.55 -8.05
C ALA A 188 -13.43 -2.24 -9.29
N ASP A 189 -13.62 -3.25 -10.15
CA ASP A 189 -14.50 -3.16 -11.32
C ASP A 189 -15.92 -3.69 -11.01
N PRO A 190 -16.95 -2.84 -11.04
CA PRO A 190 -18.32 -3.24 -10.71
C PRO A 190 -19.01 -4.09 -11.79
N THR A 191 -18.44 -4.26 -12.98
CA THR A 191 -19.13 -4.99 -14.06
C THR A 191 -19.21 -6.49 -13.80
N LEU A 192 -20.38 -7.09 -14.02
CA LEU A 192 -20.60 -8.50 -13.77
C LEU A 192 -20.09 -9.35 -14.94
N ASN A 193 -19.35 -10.41 -14.62
CA ASN A 193 -18.95 -11.43 -15.57
C ASN A 193 -20.11 -12.41 -15.84
N SER A 194 -19.86 -13.41 -16.70
CA SER A 194 -20.86 -14.43 -17.06
C SER A 194 -21.37 -15.25 -15.86
N ALA A 195 -20.65 -15.27 -14.74
CA ALA A 195 -21.07 -15.92 -13.49
C ALA A 195 -21.79 -14.96 -12.53
N GLY A 196 -22.13 -13.74 -12.96
CA GLY A 196 -22.80 -12.74 -12.13
C GLY A 196 -21.92 -12.14 -11.03
N ARG A 197 -20.59 -12.27 -11.12
CA ARG A 197 -19.63 -11.71 -10.14
C ARG A 197 -18.94 -10.46 -10.70
N PRO A 198 -18.64 -9.44 -9.88
CA PRO A 198 -17.88 -8.26 -10.32
C PRO A 198 -16.51 -8.62 -10.94
N GLY A 199 -16.00 -7.75 -11.82
CA GLY A 199 -14.68 -7.88 -12.44
C GLY A 199 -14.66 -8.30 -13.92
N ALA A 200 -15.72 -8.12 -14.70
CA ALA A 200 -15.69 -8.51 -16.12
C ALA A 200 -14.65 -7.75 -16.95
N ARG A 201 -14.55 -6.42 -16.77
CA ARG A 201 -13.54 -5.59 -17.44
C ARG A 201 -12.15 -5.81 -16.84
N LEU A 202 -12.05 -6.10 -15.55
CA LEU A 202 -10.80 -6.51 -14.91
C LEU A 202 -10.20 -7.75 -15.60
N LEU A 203 -11.01 -8.80 -15.80
CA LEU A 203 -10.59 -10.02 -16.50
C LEU A 203 -10.18 -9.73 -17.96
N ALA A 204 -10.97 -8.93 -18.67
CA ALA A 204 -10.67 -8.54 -20.05
C ALA A 204 -9.39 -7.69 -20.17
N TRP A 205 -9.12 -6.85 -19.18
CA TRP A 205 -7.89 -6.06 -19.12
C TRP A 205 -6.67 -6.94 -18.88
N TYR A 206 -6.72 -7.80 -17.87
CA TYR A 206 -5.60 -8.69 -17.56
C TYR A 206 -5.25 -9.64 -18.71
N ALA A 207 -6.24 -10.13 -19.47
CA ALA A 207 -5.99 -10.93 -20.67
C ALA A 207 -5.12 -10.20 -21.72
N ARG A 208 -5.22 -8.86 -21.78
CA ARG A 208 -4.38 -8.01 -22.66
C ARG A 208 -3.05 -7.66 -22.00
N ALA A 209 -3.08 -7.25 -20.73
CA ALA A 209 -1.90 -6.84 -19.98
C ALA A 209 -0.89 -7.98 -19.81
N GLU A 210 -1.37 -9.18 -19.46
CA GLU A 210 -0.53 -10.37 -19.32
C GLU A 210 0.21 -10.67 -20.61
N LYS A 211 -0.49 -10.77 -21.75
CA LYS A 211 0.12 -11.01 -23.06
C LYS A 211 1.18 -9.95 -23.39
N ALA A 212 0.89 -8.69 -23.10
CA ALA A 212 1.79 -7.56 -23.36
C ALA A 212 3.06 -7.62 -22.50
N ILE A 213 2.92 -7.86 -21.19
CA ILE A 213 4.05 -7.96 -20.25
C ILE A 213 4.89 -9.20 -20.57
N ARG A 214 4.26 -10.37 -20.79
CA ARG A 214 4.97 -11.62 -21.13
C ARG A 214 5.75 -11.56 -22.42
N SER A 215 5.37 -10.68 -23.35
CA SER A 215 6.13 -10.48 -24.59
C SER A 215 7.53 -9.88 -24.36
N VAL A 216 7.77 -9.27 -23.20
CA VAL A 216 9.04 -8.64 -22.84
C VAL A 216 9.70 -9.26 -21.60
N ASP A 217 8.92 -9.78 -20.64
CA ASP A 217 9.41 -10.43 -19.42
C ASP A 217 8.45 -11.55 -18.96
N PRO A 218 8.92 -12.80 -18.79
CA PRO A 218 8.06 -13.93 -18.44
C PRO A 218 7.53 -13.93 -16.99
N ILE A 219 7.96 -13.06 -16.07
CA ILE A 219 7.54 -13.10 -14.65
C ILE A 219 6.38 -12.14 -14.38
N ILE A 220 5.24 -12.62 -13.87
CA ILE A 220 4.09 -11.78 -13.47
C ILE A 220 3.60 -12.23 -12.09
N CYS A 221 3.26 -11.30 -11.20
CA CYS A 221 2.43 -11.51 -10.02
C CYS A 221 1.05 -10.88 -10.32
N SER A 222 -0.07 -11.51 -10.00
CA SER A 222 -1.39 -11.01 -10.37
C SER A 222 -2.37 -11.15 -9.21
N SER A 223 -3.26 -10.20 -9.00
CA SER A 223 -4.36 -10.33 -8.02
C SER A 223 -5.58 -11.08 -8.55
N LEU A 224 -5.47 -11.76 -9.70
CA LEU A 224 -6.60 -12.43 -10.38
C LEU A 224 -7.06 -13.71 -9.66
N THR A 225 -8.18 -14.27 -10.11
CA THR A 225 -8.66 -15.62 -9.71
C THR A 225 -8.51 -16.66 -10.83
N VAL A 226 -7.96 -16.28 -11.99
CA VAL A 226 -7.74 -17.14 -13.16
C VAL A 226 -6.31 -17.68 -13.14
N ILE A 227 -6.13 -19.01 -13.20
CA ILE A 227 -4.82 -19.69 -13.20
C ILE A 227 -4.06 -19.31 -14.46
N LEU A 228 -3.05 -18.45 -14.28
CA LEU A 228 -2.11 -18.04 -15.31
C LEU A 228 -0.76 -18.73 -15.05
N PRO A 229 -0.05 -19.20 -16.09
CA PRO A 229 1.27 -19.81 -15.92
C PRO A 229 2.24 -18.80 -15.32
N ASN A 230 3.22 -19.22 -14.51
CA ASN A 230 4.20 -18.32 -13.89
C ASN A 230 3.58 -17.07 -13.23
N THR A 231 2.56 -17.30 -12.40
CA THR A 231 1.79 -16.24 -11.72
C THR A 231 1.57 -16.56 -10.25
N VAL A 232 1.88 -15.60 -9.38
CA VAL A 232 1.58 -15.64 -7.94
C VAL A 232 0.36 -14.76 -7.65
N TYR A 233 -0.55 -15.25 -6.82
CA TYR A 233 -1.73 -14.49 -6.41
C TYR A 233 -1.47 -13.56 -5.23
N ALA A 234 -1.57 -12.26 -5.46
CA ALA A 234 -1.47 -11.26 -4.41
C ALA A 234 -2.82 -11.11 -3.69
N ILE A 235 -2.84 -11.41 -2.39
CA ILE A 235 -4.01 -11.25 -1.53
C ILE A 235 -3.63 -10.34 -0.36
N HIS A 236 -4.45 -9.34 -0.09
CA HIS A 236 -4.31 -8.51 1.10
C HIS A 236 -5.06 -9.14 2.28
N ASP A 237 -4.29 -9.77 3.18
CA ASP A 237 -4.82 -10.48 4.35
C ASP A 237 -4.76 -9.64 5.63
N TYR A 238 -5.53 -8.56 5.65
CA TYR A 238 -5.71 -7.78 6.87
C TYR A 238 -6.64 -8.53 7.83
N SER A 239 -6.12 -8.88 9.02
CA SER A 239 -6.93 -9.38 10.12
C SER A 239 -7.47 -8.22 10.93
N LYS A 240 -8.78 -8.20 11.12
CA LYS A 240 -9.46 -7.12 11.82
C LYS A 240 -9.04 -7.05 13.28
N PHE A 241 -8.68 -8.17 13.91
CA PHE A 241 -8.21 -8.18 15.29
C PHE A 241 -7.04 -7.21 15.59
N GLY A 242 -6.33 -6.73 14.56
CA GLY A 242 -5.28 -5.71 14.68
C GLY A 242 -5.70 -4.25 14.51
N PHE A 243 -6.95 -3.92 14.14
CA PHE A 243 -7.40 -2.54 13.87
C PHE A 243 -8.07 -1.85 15.07
N PRO A 244 -7.76 -0.57 15.39
CA PRO A 244 -8.51 0.16 16.41
C PRO A 244 -9.99 0.14 16.05
N GLY A 245 -10.86 -0.03 17.02
CA GLY A 245 -12.25 -0.28 16.69
C GLY A 245 -12.62 -1.75 16.48
N GLU A 246 -11.66 -2.72 16.32
CA GLU A 246 -11.52 -4.26 16.16
C GLU A 246 -11.49 -5.40 17.26
N GLU A 247 -12.24 -6.56 17.27
CA GLU A 247 -12.26 -7.58 18.39
C GLU A 247 -10.85 -7.91 18.84
N GLN A 248 -10.55 -8.05 20.14
CA GLN A 248 -9.18 -8.38 20.54
C GLN A 248 -8.76 -9.80 20.46
N TYR A 249 -7.65 -10.00 19.74
CA TYR A 249 -6.94 -11.24 19.76
C TYR A 249 -6.36 -11.48 21.16
N THR A 250 -6.93 -12.49 21.83
CA THR A 250 -6.48 -13.01 23.12
C THR A 250 -5.98 -14.46 22.99
N GLY A 251 -5.97 -15.02 21.77
CA GLY A 251 -5.42 -16.34 21.49
C GLY A 251 -6.37 -17.51 21.79
N THR A 252 -7.67 -17.25 21.93
CA THR A 252 -8.67 -18.31 22.15
C THR A 252 -8.75 -19.26 20.95
N ASP A 253 -9.16 -20.51 21.19
CA ASP A 253 -9.30 -21.50 20.12
C ASP A 253 -10.32 -21.05 19.07
N THR A 254 -11.40 -20.37 19.48
CA THR A 254 -12.38 -19.77 18.55
C THR A 254 -11.73 -18.73 17.63
N GLN A 255 -10.88 -17.86 18.17
CA GLN A 255 -10.18 -16.85 17.36
C GLN A 255 -9.16 -17.49 16.42
N LYS A 256 -8.42 -18.50 16.88
CA LYS A 256 -7.49 -19.28 16.05
C LYS A 256 -8.21 -19.99 14.90
N ILE A 257 -9.37 -20.61 15.17
CA ILE A 257 -10.22 -21.23 14.15
C ILE A 257 -10.70 -20.18 13.15
N ARG A 258 -11.16 -19.00 13.60
CA ARG A 258 -11.58 -17.92 12.70
C ARG A 258 -10.44 -17.39 11.84
N LEU A 259 -9.24 -17.26 12.40
CA LEU A 259 -8.04 -16.85 11.65
C LEU A 259 -7.69 -17.88 10.58
N ARG A 260 -7.59 -19.17 10.96
CA ARG A 260 -7.33 -20.25 10.01
C ARG A 260 -8.41 -20.32 8.94
N ALA A 261 -9.68 -20.31 9.33
CA ALA A 261 -10.80 -20.32 8.39
C ALA A 261 -10.78 -19.08 7.50
N SER A 262 -10.40 -17.90 8.00
CA SER A 262 -10.25 -16.70 7.18
C SER A 262 -9.08 -16.80 6.22
N PHE A 263 -7.94 -17.35 6.64
CA PHE A 263 -6.80 -17.60 5.77
C PHE A 263 -7.14 -18.64 4.70
N ASP A 264 -7.64 -19.82 5.09
CA ASP A 264 -8.04 -20.90 4.18
C ASP A 264 -9.11 -20.41 3.20
N ARG A 265 -10.04 -19.59 3.70
CA ARG A 265 -11.03 -18.91 2.88
C ARG A 265 -10.42 -17.83 2.02
N LYS A 266 -9.42 -17.06 2.40
CA LYS A 266 -8.79 -16.04 1.52
C LYS A 266 -7.91 -16.67 0.45
N VAL A 267 -7.19 -17.74 0.81
CA VAL A 267 -6.56 -18.69 -0.13
C VAL A 267 -7.62 -19.38 -1.02
N LYS A 268 -8.92 -19.28 -0.69
CA LYS A 268 -10.09 -19.77 -1.43
C LYS A 268 -11.26 -18.75 -1.63
N ASN A 269 -10.98 -17.42 -1.65
CA ASN A 269 -11.90 -16.23 -1.64
C ASN A 269 -12.72 -15.75 -0.37
N ASP A 270 -12.58 -14.43 -0.05
CA ASP A 270 -13.43 -13.40 0.65
C ASP A 270 -13.42 -13.22 2.21
N GLY A 271 -13.88 -12.09 2.81
CA GLY A 271 -13.70 -11.74 4.26
C GLY A 271 -14.66 -10.70 4.89
N VAL A 272 -14.72 -10.57 6.26
CA VAL A 272 -15.65 -9.68 7.06
C VAL A 272 -15.11 -9.26 8.49
N GLU A 273 -15.86 -8.37 9.18
CA GLU A 273 -15.80 -7.37 10.33
C GLU A 273 -15.52 -7.76 11.84
N ALA A 274 -15.80 -6.91 12.86
CA ALA A 274 -14.82 -6.07 13.62
C ALA A 274 -15.24 -5.50 15.10
N THR A 275 -14.38 -5.04 16.12
CA THR A 275 -14.53 -4.41 17.58
C THR A 275 -13.33 -4.15 18.70
N LYS A 276 -12.58 -3.01 18.87
CA LYS A 276 -11.32 -2.40 19.56
C LYS A 276 -9.96 -3.04 20.04
N VAL A 277 -8.74 -2.36 19.89
CA VAL A 277 -7.28 -2.84 20.01
C VAL A 277 -6.33 -2.71 21.25
N ASN A 278 -5.57 -3.79 21.56
CA ASN A 278 -4.39 -4.01 22.45
C ASN A 278 -3.10 -4.42 21.66
N ASN A 279 -1.96 -3.75 21.89
CA ASN A 279 -0.69 -4.00 21.17
C ASN A 279 -0.08 -5.40 21.40
N ALA A 280 -0.21 -6.01 22.58
CA ALA A 280 0.26 -7.38 22.81
C ALA A 280 -0.53 -8.39 21.96
N GLY A 281 -1.84 -8.14 21.79
CA GLY A 281 -2.72 -8.91 20.92
C GLY A 281 -2.30 -8.85 19.45
N ARG A 282 -1.81 -7.69 18.98
CA ARG A 282 -1.29 -7.53 17.60
C ARG A 282 -0.06 -8.40 17.33
N ILE A 283 0.89 -8.44 18.27
CA ILE A 283 2.08 -9.28 18.12
C ILE A 283 1.72 -10.76 18.16
N ALA A 284 0.86 -11.18 19.10
CA ALA A 284 0.39 -12.56 19.15
C ALA A 284 -0.41 -12.98 17.90
N LEU A 285 -1.19 -12.05 17.33
CA LEU A 285 -1.89 -12.24 16.06
C LEU A 285 -0.92 -12.42 14.89
N LEU A 286 0.10 -11.57 14.82
CA LEU A 286 1.15 -11.67 13.81
C LEU A 286 1.89 -13.01 13.92
N GLU A 287 2.30 -13.42 15.12
CA GLU A 287 2.95 -14.72 15.35
C GLU A 287 2.06 -15.88 14.86
N GLN A 288 0.75 -15.82 15.12
CA GLN A 288 -0.20 -16.82 14.64
C GLN A 288 -0.31 -16.83 13.10
N GLN A 289 -0.39 -15.66 12.45
CA GLN A 289 -0.43 -15.57 10.99
C GLN A 289 0.87 -16.06 10.35
N LEU A 290 2.03 -15.67 10.88
CA LEU A 290 3.33 -16.14 10.41
C LEU A 290 3.47 -17.66 10.56
N SER A 291 2.93 -18.25 11.63
CA SER A 291 2.89 -19.72 11.75
C SER A 291 2.07 -20.38 10.65
N ILE A 292 0.90 -19.82 10.34
CA ILE A 292 0.04 -20.30 9.26
C ILE A 292 0.77 -20.22 7.92
N TYR A 293 1.42 -19.10 7.63
CA TYR A 293 2.16 -18.90 6.37
C TYR A 293 3.35 -19.85 6.25
N ARG A 294 4.11 -20.04 7.33
CA ARG A 294 5.25 -20.95 7.37
C ARG A 294 4.83 -22.41 7.21
N GLU A 295 3.75 -22.84 7.85
CA GLU A 295 3.20 -24.19 7.71
C GLU A 295 2.71 -24.49 6.29
N THR A 296 2.27 -23.45 5.57
CA THR A 296 1.72 -23.59 4.22
C THR A 296 2.71 -23.25 3.11
N GLY A 297 3.92 -22.80 3.45
CA GLY A 297 4.92 -22.37 2.48
C GLY A 297 4.48 -21.13 1.67
N VAL A 298 3.60 -20.30 2.23
CA VAL A 298 3.10 -19.10 1.54
C VAL A 298 4.06 -17.94 1.78
N SER A 299 4.47 -17.30 0.69
CA SER A 299 5.19 -16.03 0.74
C SER A 299 4.30 -14.91 1.25
N TRP A 300 4.84 -13.96 2.01
CA TRP A 300 4.07 -12.90 2.65
C TRP A 300 4.79 -11.55 2.59
N SER A 301 3.99 -10.48 2.66
CA SER A 301 4.48 -9.11 2.82
C SER A 301 3.70 -8.42 3.92
N ILE A 302 4.38 -7.83 4.90
CA ILE A 302 3.72 -6.93 5.84
C ILE A 302 3.56 -5.53 5.24
N TRP A 303 2.50 -4.85 5.65
CA TRP A 303 2.33 -3.42 5.49
C TRP A 303 2.57 -2.78 6.88
N LEU A 304 3.69 -2.11 7.13
CA LEU A 304 4.71 -1.62 6.20
C LEU A 304 6.11 -1.49 6.82
N TYR A 305 7.08 -1.07 6.01
CA TYR A 305 8.46 -0.85 6.44
C TYR A 305 8.66 0.37 7.36
N LYS A 306 8.27 1.57 6.90
CA LYS A 306 8.56 2.84 7.59
C LYS A 306 7.38 3.80 7.55
N ASP A 307 7.09 4.47 8.65
CA ASP A 307 6.03 5.49 8.75
C ASP A 307 6.32 6.54 9.85
N ILE A 308 5.29 7.33 10.17
CA ILE A 308 5.29 8.33 11.23
C ILE A 308 4.87 7.79 12.62
N GLY A 309 4.90 6.47 12.85
CA GLY A 309 4.72 5.87 14.19
C GLY A 309 3.50 4.96 14.36
N TYR A 310 2.80 4.61 13.28
CA TYR A 310 1.56 3.83 13.38
C TYR A 310 1.79 2.32 13.43
N GLN A 311 2.38 1.74 12.38
CA GLN A 311 2.51 0.29 12.21
C GLN A 311 3.84 -0.15 11.59
N GLY A 312 4.70 0.79 11.16
CA GLY A 312 5.99 0.49 10.53
C GLY A 312 6.96 -0.33 11.40
N MET A 313 7.83 -1.10 10.74
CA MET A 313 8.99 -1.76 11.35
C MET A 313 9.98 -0.75 11.94
N ALA A 314 10.17 0.35 11.23
CA ALA A 314 10.83 1.56 11.69
C ALA A 314 9.84 2.72 11.63
N TYR A 315 10.06 3.75 12.43
CA TYR A 315 9.22 4.94 12.41
C TYR A 315 10.02 6.18 12.76
N VAL A 316 9.60 7.31 12.21
CA VAL A 316 10.20 8.61 12.50
C VAL A 316 10.14 8.88 14.01
N ASP A 317 11.25 9.35 14.62
CA ASP A 317 11.26 9.68 16.05
C ASP A 317 10.18 10.74 16.35
N PRO A 318 9.30 10.56 17.35
CA PRO A 318 8.30 11.55 17.75
C PRO A 318 8.88 12.94 18.06
N ASN A 319 10.16 13.01 18.43
CA ASN A 319 10.93 14.23 18.65
C ASN A 319 11.79 14.62 17.44
N SER A 320 11.48 14.14 16.23
CA SER A 320 12.13 14.60 15.00
C SER A 320 11.64 16.00 14.61
N ALA A 321 12.40 16.68 13.74
CA ALA A 321 11.97 17.96 13.18
C ALA A 321 10.64 17.82 12.42
N TYR A 322 10.50 16.75 11.63
CA TYR A 322 9.30 16.50 10.82
C TYR A 322 8.05 16.35 11.68
N LEU A 323 8.07 15.46 12.69
CA LEU A 323 6.89 15.23 13.51
C LEU A 323 6.53 16.41 14.39
N ARG A 324 7.52 17.13 14.95
CA ARG A 324 7.22 18.36 15.69
C ARG A 324 6.54 19.41 14.81
N LEU A 325 6.96 19.54 13.56
CA LEU A 325 6.37 20.50 12.62
C LEU A 325 4.90 20.16 12.36
N ILE A 326 4.62 18.90 11.99
CA ILE A 326 3.28 18.51 11.52
C ILE A 326 2.33 18.08 12.64
N TRP A 327 2.79 17.98 13.88
CA TRP A 327 1.97 17.50 15.01
C TRP A 327 0.64 18.25 15.18
N PRO A 328 0.59 19.60 15.12
CA PRO A 328 -0.69 20.32 15.23
C PRO A 328 -1.68 19.93 14.12
N PHE A 329 -1.18 19.65 12.92
CA PHE A 329 -1.99 19.14 11.82
C PHE A 329 -2.46 17.70 12.10
N LEU A 330 -1.57 16.81 12.56
CA LEU A 330 -1.93 15.42 12.88
C LEU A 330 -3.01 15.34 13.98
N ASP A 331 -2.93 16.17 15.02
CA ASP A 331 -3.98 16.26 16.05
C ASP A 331 -5.33 16.67 15.45
N LYS A 332 -5.33 17.70 14.59
CA LYS A 332 -6.54 18.15 13.89
C LYS A 332 -7.07 17.09 12.92
N LYS A 333 -6.19 16.45 12.15
CA LYS A 333 -6.50 15.34 11.23
C LYS A 333 -7.20 14.21 11.97
N GLN A 334 -6.69 13.86 13.15
CA GLN A 334 -7.27 12.84 14.03
C GLN A 334 -8.65 13.27 14.56
N ARG A 335 -8.76 14.49 15.08
CA ARG A 335 -10.01 15.02 15.64
C ARG A 335 -11.11 15.12 14.59
N LEU A 336 -10.79 15.50 13.37
CA LEU A 336 -11.73 15.61 12.26
C LEU A 336 -11.97 14.27 11.55
N GLY A 337 -11.13 13.28 11.81
CA GLY A 337 -11.17 11.99 11.14
C GLY A 337 -10.97 12.12 9.65
N LEU A 338 -9.84 12.67 9.20
CA LEU A 338 -9.61 12.90 7.76
C LEU A 338 -9.09 11.68 7.01
N ASP A 339 -8.91 10.54 7.69
CA ASP A 339 -8.73 9.23 7.08
C ASP A 339 -9.32 8.14 7.99
N CYS A 340 -9.57 6.96 7.42
CA CYS A 340 -10.10 5.82 8.17
C CYS A 340 -9.04 4.95 8.84
N TRP A 341 -7.75 5.15 8.54
CA TRP A 341 -6.68 4.24 8.94
C TRP A 341 -6.10 4.60 10.31
N THR A 342 -5.94 5.90 10.59
CA THR A 342 -5.31 6.44 11.79
C THR A 342 -6.33 6.86 12.85
N ILE A 343 -7.58 7.07 12.45
CA ILE A 343 -8.63 7.55 13.35
C ILE A 343 -8.90 6.58 14.50
N VAL A 344 -8.86 7.11 15.72
CA VAL A 344 -9.08 6.36 16.97
C VAL A 344 -10.46 6.62 17.55
N SER A 345 -11.01 7.81 17.33
CA SER A 345 -12.35 8.20 17.80
C SER A 345 -13.00 9.16 16.82
N ARG A 346 -14.34 9.12 16.76
CA ARG A 346 -15.19 9.99 15.94
C ARG A 346 -16.00 10.98 16.77
N GLU A 347 -15.83 10.97 18.10
CA GLU A 347 -16.65 11.74 19.05
C GLU A 347 -16.68 13.24 18.70
N ALA A 348 -15.54 13.82 18.33
CA ALA A 348 -15.42 15.26 18.04
C ALA A 348 -16.21 15.72 16.81
N VAL A 349 -16.52 14.82 15.88
CA VAL A 349 -17.28 15.12 14.67
C VAL A 349 -18.68 14.51 14.68
N GLN A 350 -18.97 13.63 15.64
CA GLN A 350 -20.21 12.84 15.64
C GLN A 350 -21.48 13.70 15.67
N SER A 351 -21.51 14.77 16.45
CA SER A 351 -22.67 15.66 16.56
C SER A 351 -23.03 16.35 15.24
N VAL A 352 -22.05 16.55 14.35
CA VAL A 352 -22.25 17.17 13.03
C VAL A 352 -22.59 16.12 11.99
N TYR A 353 -21.81 15.04 11.92
CA TYR A 353 -21.92 14.08 10.82
C TYR A 353 -22.98 13.02 11.02
N GLN A 354 -23.24 12.60 12.27
CA GLN A 354 -24.21 11.52 12.52
C GLN A 354 -25.64 11.90 12.11
N PRO A 355 -26.16 13.11 12.42
CA PRO A 355 -27.49 13.51 11.96
C PRO A 355 -27.57 13.63 10.43
N PHE A 356 -26.50 14.12 9.81
CA PHE A 356 -26.44 14.25 8.35
C PHE A 356 -26.44 12.87 7.67
N LEU A 357 -25.57 11.97 8.12
CA LEU A 357 -25.52 10.61 7.63
C LEU A 357 -26.84 9.86 7.84
N ALA A 358 -27.46 10.00 9.02
CA ALA A 358 -28.77 9.41 9.30
C ALA A 358 -29.84 9.91 8.33
N SER A 359 -29.87 11.22 8.07
CA SER A 359 -30.81 11.82 7.12
C SER A 359 -30.61 11.28 5.70
N ILE A 360 -29.36 11.21 5.21
CA ILE A 360 -29.05 10.62 3.90
C ILE A 360 -29.46 9.15 3.84
N ARG A 361 -29.18 8.38 4.89
CA ARG A 361 -29.55 6.98 4.98
C ARG A 361 -31.07 6.80 4.90
N ASP A 362 -31.84 7.64 5.58
CA ASP A 362 -33.31 7.55 5.61
C ASP A 362 -33.96 7.98 4.28
N MET A 363 -33.25 8.77 3.46
CA MET A 363 -33.66 9.11 2.08
C MET A 363 -33.46 7.96 1.09
N VAL A 364 -32.71 6.91 1.44
CA VAL A 364 -32.41 5.77 0.57
C VAL A 364 -33.17 4.54 1.06
N ASP A 365 -33.92 3.89 0.16
CA ASP A 365 -34.61 2.64 0.47
C ASP A 365 -33.63 1.61 1.04
N PRO A 366 -33.97 0.92 2.16
CA PRO A 366 -33.11 -0.08 2.78
C PRO A 366 -32.49 -1.10 1.81
N CYS A 367 -33.20 -1.52 0.76
CA CYS A 367 -32.68 -2.51 -0.19
C CYS A 367 -31.53 -1.99 -1.07
N PHE A 368 -31.35 -0.67 -1.19
CA PHE A 368 -30.28 -0.07 -2.01
C PHE A 368 -29.06 0.41 -1.20
N ARG A 369 -29.11 0.37 0.13
CA ARG A 369 -28.03 0.91 1.01
C ARG A 369 -26.70 0.13 0.92
N THR A 370 -26.73 -1.09 0.40
CA THR A 370 -25.56 -1.97 0.19
C THR A 370 -25.36 -2.35 -1.28
N GLY A 371 -26.10 -1.72 -2.20
CA GLY A 371 -26.11 -2.11 -3.62
C GLY A 371 -24.89 -1.67 -4.43
N ARG A 372 -23.98 -0.86 -3.85
CA ARG A 372 -22.81 -0.32 -4.56
C ARG A 372 -21.59 -1.21 -4.31
N TYR A 373 -20.96 -1.67 -5.40
CA TYR A 373 -19.68 -2.37 -5.34
C TYR A 373 -18.51 -1.38 -5.16
N PRO A 374 -17.44 -1.71 -4.41
CA PRO A 374 -17.25 -2.92 -3.59
C PRO A 374 -18.26 -3.08 -2.45
N TYR A 375 -18.81 -4.29 -2.28
CA TYR A 375 -19.95 -4.53 -1.38
C TYR A 375 -19.63 -4.30 0.11
N GLN A 376 -18.36 -4.35 0.49
CA GLN A 376 -17.88 -3.99 1.82
C GLN A 376 -17.99 -2.49 2.11
N TRP A 377 -18.22 -1.64 1.11
CA TRP A 377 -18.41 -0.21 1.30
C TRP A 377 -19.89 0.14 1.34
N THR A 378 -20.44 0.11 2.56
CA THR A 378 -21.81 0.54 2.84
C THR A 378 -22.04 2.02 2.50
N LEU A 379 -23.30 2.45 2.46
CA LEU A 379 -23.68 3.86 2.33
C LEU A 379 -22.90 4.76 3.30
N GLU A 380 -22.76 4.34 4.56
CA GLU A 380 -22.01 5.06 5.59
C GLU A 380 -20.54 5.20 5.24
N ARG A 381 -19.88 4.11 4.81
CA ARG A 381 -18.47 4.16 4.40
C ARG A 381 -18.29 5.06 3.18
N GLN A 382 -19.17 4.98 2.19
CA GLN A 382 -19.14 5.85 1.01
C GLN A 382 -19.27 7.32 1.39
N PHE A 383 -20.22 7.64 2.26
CA PHE A 383 -20.42 8.99 2.75
C PHE A 383 -19.16 9.54 3.44
N GLU A 384 -18.55 8.78 4.33
CA GLU A 384 -17.34 9.23 5.04
C GLU A 384 -16.16 9.46 4.13
N ARG A 385 -15.94 8.55 3.16
CA ARG A 385 -14.87 8.66 2.17
C ARG A 385 -14.99 9.94 1.37
N VAL A 386 -16.17 10.21 0.85
CA VAL A 386 -16.40 11.35 -0.02
C VAL A 386 -16.36 12.66 0.75
N ILE A 387 -17.03 12.72 1.90
CA ILE A 387 -17.22 13.99 2.61
C ILE A 387 -16.01 14.32 3.50
N ARG A 388 -15.56 13.40 4.34
CA ARG A 388 -14.49 13.66 5.31
C ARG A 388 -13.12 13.37 4.74
N GLU A 389 -12.96 12.22 4.09
CA GLU A 389 -11.62 11.72 3.74
C GLU A 389 -11.11 12.24 2.40
N ALA A 390 -12.01 12.70 1.52
CA ALA A 390 -11.69 13.38 0.27
C ALA A 390 -11.99 14.89 0.37
N LEU A 391 -13.26 15.31 0.34
CA LEU A 391 -13.63 16.72 0.26
C LEU A 391 -13.03 17.56 1.40
N LEU A 392 -13.30 17.22 2.66
CA LEU A 392 -12.77 17.99 3.78
C LEU A 392 -11.24 17.90 3.85
N SER A 393 -10.67 16.72 3.60
CA SER A 393 -9.22 16.54 3.53
C SER A 393 -8.54 17.46 2.52
N GLU A 394 -9.14 17.66 1.34
CA GLU A 394 -8.60 18.54 0.31
C GLU A 394 -8.49 19.98 0.81
N TYR A 395 -9.51 20.49 1.50
CA TYR A 395 -9.46 21.83 2.11
C TYR A 395 -8.47 21.92 3.27
N VAL A 396 -8.49 20.93 4.17
CA VAL A 396 -7.66 20.95 5.37
C VAL A 396 -6.19 20.69 5.04
N GLY A 397 -5.89 19.96 3.95
CA GLY A 397 -4.52 19.67 3.49
C GLY A 397 -3.68 20.92 3.24
N TRP A 398 -4.31 22.03 2.85
CA TRP A 398 -3.63 23.34 2.76
C TRP A 398 -3.01 23.77 4.09
N GLU A 399 -3.66 23.49 5.23
CA GLU A 399 -3.12 23.84 6.54
C GLU A 399 -1.84 23.07 6.86
N LEU A 400 -1.68 21.84 6.36
CA LEU A 400 -0.40 21.13 6.45
C LEU A 400 0.66 21.83 5.60
N ALA A 401 0.34 22.16 4.35
CA ALA A 401 1.28 22.80 3.44
C ALA A 401 1.78 24.14 3.99
N GLU A 402 0.90 24.94 4.62
CA GLU A 402 1.24 26.20 5.28
C GLU A 402 2.32 26.07 6.36
N LEU A 403 2.42 24.92 7.05
CA LEU A 403 3.48 24.70 8.04
C LEU A 403 4.88 24.73 7.42
N PHE A 404 4.98 24.48 6.11
CA PHE A 404 6.24 24.49 5.37
C PHE A 404 6.56 25.86 4.75
N ARG A 405 5.66 26.85 4.84
CA ARG A 405 5.88 28.18 4.26
C ARG A 405 7.22 28.77 4.70
N ASP A 406 7.90 29.40 3.76
CA ASP A 406 9.19 30.10 3.93
C ASP A 406 10.38 29.24 4.39
N LYS A 407 10.21 27.92 4.55
CA LYS A 407 11.30 26.99 4.89
C LYS A 407 12.43 27.07 3.87
N THR A 408 13.66 27.14 4.35
CA THR A 408 14.90 27.08 3.57
C THR A 408 15.17 25.66 3.08
N GLU A 409 16.03 25.48 2.07
CA GLU A 409 16.44 24.14 1.63
C GLU A 409 17.13 23.35 2.76
N ASP A 410 17.88 24.02 3.64
CA ASP A 410 18.52 23.38 4.81
C ASP A 410 17.48 22.88 5.82
N GLU A 411 16.45 23.67 6.13
CA GLU A 411 15.35 23.22 7.00
C GLU A 411 14.55 22.08 6.35
N LEU A 412 14.32 22.14 5.02
CA LEU A 412 13.65 21.06 4.30
C LEU A 412 14.47 19.77 4.29
N GLU A 413 15.80 19.87 4.21
CA GLU A 413 16.68 18.70 4.36
C GLU A 413 16.61 18.13 5.78
N GLU A 414 16.60 18.96 6.83
CA GLU A 414 16.45 18.49 8.21
C GLU A 414 15.12 17.75 8.41
N LEU A 415 14.04 18.30 7.84
CA LEU A 415 12.72 17.68 7.85
C LEU A 415 12.74 16.33 7.10
N ALA A 416 13.30 16.27 5.89
CA ALA A 416 13.39 15.04 5.12
C ALA A 416 14.30 13.98 5.79
N ALA A 417 15.44 14.41 6.36
CA ALA A 417 16.39 13.55 7.05
C ALA A 417 15.81 12.90 8.31
N SER A 418 14.68 13.39 8.81
CA SER A 418 13.93 12.71 9.88
C SER A 418 13.50 11.28 9.51
N PHE A 419 13.41 10.96 8.21
CA PHE A 419 13.10 9.60 7.71
C PHE A 419 14.34 8.71 7.55
N ALA A 420 15.56 9.25 7.68
CA ALA A 420 16.77 8.44 7.59
C ALA A 420 16.82 7.45 8.77
N LEU A 421 17.19 6.18 8.52
CA LEU A 421 17.11 5.12 9.55
C LEU A 421 17.77 5.50 10.88
N LYS A 422 18.93 6.16 10.84
CA LYS A 422 19.67 6.62 12.03
C LYS A 422 18.91 7.63 12.91
N ASN A 423 17.91 8.30 12.35
CA ASN A 423 17.04 9.27 13.01
C ASN A 423 15.66 8.68 13.34
N CYS A 424 15.42 7.43 12.95
CA CYS A 424 14.20 6.69 13.25
C CYS A 424 14.36 5.86 14.52
N ARG A 425 13.21 5.46 15.07
CA ARG A 425 13.09 4.39 16.06
C ARG A 425 12.72 3.08 15.37
N THR A 426 13.01 1.97 16.02
CA THR A 426 12.59 0.63 15.59
C THR A 426 11.46 0.11 16.47
N ARG A 427 10.61 -0.74 15.90
CA ARG A 427 9.56 -1.45 16.64
C ARG A 427 10.09 -2.82 17.07
N ASP A 428 10.83 -2.84 18.18
CA ASP A 428 11.66 -3.98 18.57
C ASP A 428 10.88 -5.31 18.68
N ASP A 429 9.71 -5.33 19.32
CA ASP A 429 8.89 -6.54 19.46
C ASP A 429 8.42 -7.10 18.09
N LEU A 430 8.08 -6.20 17.16
CA LEU A 430 7.71 -6.57 15.79
C LEU A 430 8.93 -7.15 15.07
N ASN A 431 10.05 -6.43 15.11
CA ASN A 431 11.27 -6.82 14.40
C ASN A 431 11.86 -8.13 14.94
N GLU A 432 11.80 -8.37 16.26
CA GLU A 432 12.22 -9.63 16.86
C GLU A 432 11.28 -10.78 16.48
N THR A 433 9.97 -10.54 16.40
CA THR A 433 9.00 -11.53 15.89
C THR A 433 9.32 -11.92 14.45
N LEU A 434 9.56 -10.94 13.57
CA LEU A 434 9.93 -11.18 12.18
C LEU A 434 11.28 -11.91 12.06
N ARG A 435 12.26 -11.55 12.90
CA ARG A 435 13.57 -12.22 12.96
C ARG A 435 13.46 -13.69 13.32
N ARG A 436 12.67 -14.00 14.36
CA ARG A 436 12.41 -15.40 14.79
C ARG A 436 11.74 -16.20 13.68
N ASP A 437 10.75 -15.63 13.00
CA ASP A 437 10.08 -16.29 11.87
C ASP A 437 11.01 -16.50 10.67
N GLY A 438 11.81 -15.50 10.31
CA GLY A 438 12.81 -15.61 9.25
C GLY A 438 13.80 -16.73 9.52
N ALA A 439 14.34 -16.81 10.73
CA ALA A 439 15.24 -17.88 11.14
C ALA A 439 14.57 -19.26 11.13
N ALA A 440 13.31 -19.37 11.56
CA ALA A 440 12.55 -20.61 11.53
C ALA A 440 12.28 -21.09 10.08
N THR A 441 11.93 -20.17 9.19
CA THR A 441 11.67 -20.49 7.77
C THR A 441 12.93 -20.96 7.05
N ILE A 442 14.08 -20.32 7.29
CA ILE A 442 15.37 -20.71 6.70
C ILE A 442 15.80 -22.12 7.13
N LYS A 443 15.46 -22.54 8.36
CA LYS A 443 15.76 -23.90 8.85
C LYS A 443 14.90 -24.98 8.20
N LEU A 444 13.69 -24.66 7.74
CA LEU A 444 12.80 -25.60 7.07
C LEU A 444 13.16 -25.79 5.58
N SER A 445 13.84 -24.82 4.98
CA SER A 445 14.26 -24.85 3.57
C SER A 445 15.63 -25.51 3.33
N LYS A 446 16.33 -25.91 4.40
CA LYS A 446 17.59 -26.67 4.36
C LYS A 446 17.32 -28.09 4.81
#